data_AF-A0A011QGF4-F1
#
_entry.id   AF-A0A011QGF4-F1
#
_cell.length_a   1.000
_cell.length_b   1.000
_cell.length_c   1.000
_cell.angle_alpha   90.00
_cell.angle_beta   90.00
_cell.angle_gamma   90.00
#
_symmetry.space_group_name_H-M   'P 1'
#
loop_
_entity.id
_entity.type
_entity.pdbx_description
1 polymer ?
#
loop_
_entity_poly.entity_id
_entity_poly.type
_entity_poly.pdbx_seq_one_letter_code
_entity_poly.pdbx_strand_id
1 'polypeptide(L)'
;MSIVTIYHNPDCGTSRNTLALIRASGIEPTIIEYLKAPPDREILKAMIARMGMRVRDVLRVKGTPYKELGLDAMHWSDDQLIDQMLAHPILINRPIVVSALGVRLCRPSDIVVELLPQRQAGEIRKEDGTLLLIDAPIAGGDPDLALALQGAGLPTDDLTEPGRRFFAYVTVSGERVGFGGFEHMGQNVLVRSLVVLPQARHRGIGGGMLALLLRRAFDEGGREAWLLTTTAAPFFERAGFKPMERTSAPASVLATRQAANLCPASAALLRRSIHL
;
A
#
# COMPACT_ATOMS: atom_id res chain seq x y z
N MET A 1 16.11 25.08 -4.70
CA MET A 1 15.81 23.74 -5.24
C MET A 1 15.42 22.84 -4.08
N SER A 2 14.32 22.10 -4.17
CA SER A 2 13.97 21.11 -3.14
C SER A 2 14.92 19.93 -3.23
N ILE A 3 15.74 19.72 -2.20
CA ILE A 3 16.64 18.57 -2.14
C ILE A 3 15.79 17.32 -1.91
N VAL A 4 15.82 16.39 -2.87
CA VAL A 4 15.21 15.07 -2.77
C VAL A 4 16.33 14.04 -2.85
N THR A 5 16.33 13.08 -1.94
CA THR A 5 17.29 11.96 -1.91
C THR A 5 16.53 10.65 -2.03
N ILE A 6 17.01 9.73 -2.86
CA ILE A 6 16.45 8.39 -3.01
C ILE A 6 17.52 7.34 -2.71
N TYR A 7 17.22 6.45 -1.75
CA TYR A 7 17.95 5.22 -1.51
C TYR A 7 17.46 4.17 -2.50
N HIS A 8 18.21 4.05 -3.58
CA HIS A 8 17.80 3.42 -4.82
C HIS A 8 18.44 2.03 -4.99
N ASN A 9 17.67 1.11 -5.58
CA ASN A 9 18.19 -0.13 -6.14
C ASN A 9 17.79 -0.22 -7.63
N PRO A 10 18.74 -0.19 -8.57
CA PRO A 10 18.44 -0.20 -10.01
C PRO A 10 17.77 -1.50 -10.48
N ASP A 11 17.94 -2.61 -9.76
CA ASP A 11 17.35 -3.91 -10.11
C ASP A 11 15.90 -4.07 -9.59
N CYS A 12 15.37 -3.05 -8.92
CA CYS A 12 14.02 -3.08 -8.36
C CYS A 12 13.05 -2.19 -9.16
N GLY A 13 12.04 -2.79 -9.80
CA GLY A 13 11.02 -2.06 -10.57
C GLY A 13 10.29 -0.97 -9.76
N THR A 14 9.92 -1.23 -8.49
CA THR A 14 9.34 -0.18 -7.62
C THR A 14 10.30 1.00 -7.43
N SER A 15 11.60 0.72 -7.32
CA SER A 15 12.65 1.73 -7.13
C SER A 15 12.89 2.56 -8.40
N ARG A 16 12.91 1.91 -9.56
CA ARG A 16 13.01 2.60 -10.87
C ARG A 16 11.78 3.43 -11.17
N ASN A 17 10.57 2.90 -10.93
CA ASN A 17 9.33 3.66 -11.05
C ASN A 17 9.35 4.89 -10.14
N THR A 18 9.75 4.75 -8.88
CA THR A 18 9.85 5.88 -7.95
C THR A 18 10.84 6.95 -8.44
N LEU A 19 12.03 6.54 -8.90
CA LEU A 19 13.02 7.47 -9.46
C LEU A 19 12.48 8.20 -10.70
N ALA A 20 11.82 7.48 -11.62
CA ALA A 20 11.22 8.05 -12.81
C ALA A 20 10.14 9.08 -12.47
N LEU A 21 9.33 8.83 -11.44
CA LEU A 21 8.31 9.77 -10.95
C LEU A 21 8.91 11.05 -10.36
N ILE A 22 9.99 10.93 -9.59
CA ILE A 22 10.70 12.11 -9.07
C ILE A 22 11.19 12.98 -10.24
N ARG A 23 11.84 12.35 -11.23
CA ARG A 23 12.35 13.03 -12.44
C ARG A 23 11.25 13.65 -13.29
N ALA A 24 10.13 12.95 -13.48
CA ALA A 24 8.96 13.47 -14.18
C ALA A 24 8.33 14.71 -13.51
N SER A 25 8.70 14.98 -12.26
CA SER A 25 8.29 16.19 -11.52
C SER A 25 9.28 17.35 -11.69
N GLY A 26 10.24 17.23 -12.61
CA GLY A 26 11.29 18.22 -12.85
C GLY A 26 12.39 18.25 -11.80
N ILE A 27 12.50 17.21 -10.96
CA ILE A 27 13.49 17.12 -9.89
C ILE A 27 14.51 16.05 -10.24
N GLU A 28 15.80 16.41 -10.30
CA GLU A 28 16.89 15.44 -10.28
C GLU A 28 17.29 15.17 -8.82
N PRO A 29 17.01 13.97 -8.28
CA PRO A 29 17.32 13.69 -6.88
C PRO A 29 18.79 13.31 -6.69
N THR A 30 19.28 13.43 -5.47
CA THR A 30 20.48 12.71 -5.04
C THR A 30 20.18 11.21 -5.00
N ILE A 31 20.88 10.42 -5.81
CA ILE A 31 20.69 8.97 -5.89
C ILE A 31 21.77 8.27 -5.06
N ILE A 32 21.36 7.51 -4.06
CA ILE A 32 22.23 6.70 -3.22
C ILE A 32 21.95 5.23 -3.53
N GLU A 33 22.89 4.54 -4.17
CA GLU A 33 22.84 3.08 -4.31
C GLU A 33 23.15 2.42 -2.96
N TYR A 34 22.13 2.27 -2.12
CA TYR A 34 22.28 1.93 -0.70
C TYR A 34 22.93 0.55 -0.44
N LEU A 35 22.96 -0.33 -1.45
CA LEU A 35 23.69 -1.60 -1.34
C LEU A 35 25.22 -1.40 -1.41
N LYS A 36 25.69 -0.35 -2.07
CA LYS A 36 27.11 0.02 -2.18
C LYS A 36 27.51 1.03 -1.11
N ALA A 37 26.63 1.99 -0.86
CA ALA A 37 26.82 3.06 0.12
C ALA A 37 25.60 3.11 1.07
N PRO A 38 25.47 2.16 2.00
CA PRO A 38 24.37 2.17 2.96
C PRO A 38 24.42 3.43 3.84
N PRO A 39 23.26 3.91 4.33
CA PRO A 39 23.26 4.95 5.35
C PRO A 39 23.97 4.45 6.60
N ASP A 40 24.58 5.36 7.36
CA ASP A 40 25.06 5.02 8.70
C ASP A 40 23.89 4.75 9.67
N ARG A 41 24.23 4.27 10.87
CA ARG A 41 23.25 3.89 11.90
C ARG A 41 22.30 5.03 12.26
N GLU A 42 22.82 6.22 12.46
CA GLU A 42 22.05 7.37 12.93
C GLU A 42 21.13 7.89 11.82
N ILE A 43 21.62 7.93 10.58
CA ILE A 43 20.80 8.27 9.41
C ILE A 43 19.69 7.25 9.22
N LEU A 44 19.97 5.95 9.33
CA LEU A 44 18.95 4.90 9.20
C LEU A 44 17.87 5.03 10.29
N LYS A 45 18.28 5.21 11.56
CA LYS A 45 17.36 5.45 12.68
C LYS A 45 16.49 6.69 12.44
N ALA A 46 17.10 7.79 12.03
CA ALA A 46 16.40 9.03 11.75
C ALA A 46 15.39 8.88 10.59
N MET A 47 15.75 8.16 9.53
CA MET A 47 14.83 7.88 8.43
C MET A 47 13.64 7.04 8.88
N ILE A 48 13.87 5.97 9.64
CA ILE A 48 12.80 5.10 10.16
C ILE A 48 11.83 5.89 11.03
N ALA A 49 12.36 6.70 11.95
CA ALA A 49 11.56 7.58 12.80
C ALA A 49 10.73 8.58 11.99
N ARG A 50 11.34 9.25 10.99
CA ARG A 50 10.64 10.21 10.11
C ARG A 50 9.60 9.56 9.18
N MET A 51 9.71 8.26 8.90
CA MET A 51 8.67 7.50 8.20
C MET A 51 7.48 7.15 9.08
N GLY A 52 7.61 7.24 10.42
CA GLY A 52 6.57 6.79 11.35
C GLY A 52 6.38 5.28 11.37
N MET A 53 7.41 4.51 11.00
CA MET A 53 7.36 3.05 10.87
C MET A 53 8.13 2.36 11.99
N ARG A 54 7.77 1.11 12.31
CA ARG A 54 8.61 0.26 13.18
C ARG A 54 9.85 -0.17 12.41
N VAL A 55 10.97 -0.42 13.09
CA VAL A 55 12.19 -0.93 12.43
C VAL A 55 11.91 -2.21 11.65
N ARG A 56 11.14 -3.12 12.25
CA ARG A 56 10.71 -4.38 11.61
C ARG A 56 9.92 -4.18 10.31
N ASP A 57 9.16 -3.09 10.20
CA ASP A 57 8.36 -2.76 9.02
C ASP A 57 9.24 -2.32 7.83
N VAL A 58 10.50 -1.95 8.09
CA VAL A 58 11.49 -1.54 7.07
C VAL A 58 12.29 -2.73 6.55
N LEU A 59 12.22 -3.90 7.19
CA LEU A 59 12.90 -5.10 6.74
C LEU A 59 12.29 -5.65 5.46
N ARG A 60 13.15 -5.90 4.47
CA ARG A 60 12.80 -6.64 3.27
C ARG A 60 12.87 -8.12 3.58
N VAL A 61 11.74 -8.82 3.41
CA VAL A 61 11.67 -10.27 3.64
C VAL A 61 12.12 -11.05 2.39
N LYS A 62 11.50 -10.79 1.23
CA LYS A 62 11.70 -11.63 0.03
C LYS A 62 13.03 -11.37 -0.68
N GLY A 63 13.75 -12.46 -0.98
CA GLY A 63 15.03 -12.43 -1.69
C GLY A 63 16.16 -11.80 -0.87
N THR A 64 16.21 -12.14 0.42
CA THR A 64 17.16 -11.65 1.42
C THR A 64 17.47 -12.77 2.42
N PRO A 65 18.52 -12.65 3.24
CA PRO A 65 18.81 -13.63 4.30
C PRO A 65 17.85 -13.54 5.51
N TYR A 66 16.75 -12.79 5.44
CA TYR A 66 15.81 -12.57 6.56
C TYR A 66 15.40 -13.85 7.29
N LYS A 67 15.07 -14.91 6.54
CA LYS A 67 14.67 -16.21 7.13
C LYS A 67 15.87 -17.02 7.63
N GLU A 68 16.98 -16.98 6.91
CA GLU A 68 18.21 -17.70 7.26
C GLU A 68 18.80 -17.18 8.58
N LEU A 69 18.67 -15.87 8.81
CA LEU A 69 19.07 -15.18 10.03
C LEU A 69 18.00 -15.26 11.16
N GLY A 70 16.84 -15.89 10.91
CA GLY A 70 15.76 -16.02 11.90
C GLY A 70 15.16 -14.68 12.35
N LEU A 71 15.12 -13.67 11.46
CA LEU A 71 14.67 -12.31 11.80
C LEU A 71 13.15 -12.20 12.03
N ASP A 72 12.39 -13.26 11.73
CA ASP A 72 10.97 -13.39 12.07
C ASP A 72 10.71 -13.52 13.57
N ALA A 73 11.72 -13.94 14.34
CA ALA A 73 11.58 -14.09 15.77
C ALA A 73 11.28 -12.74 16.47
N MET A 74 10.36 -12.76 17.43
CA MET A 74 9.92 -11.55 18.14
C MET A 74 10.92 -11.05 19.19
N HIS A 75 11.96 -11.83 19.51
CA HIS A 75 12.98 -11.45 20.50
C HIS A 75 13.95 -10.37 20.00
N TRP A 76 14.04 -10.17 18.68
CA TRP A 76 14.92 -9.16 18.11
C TRP A 76 14.46 -7.76 18.48
N SER A 77 15.34 -7.01 19.15
CA SER A 77 15.16 -5.58 19.43
C SER A 77 15.38 -4.73 18.18
N ASP A 78 14.84 -3.51 18.19
CA ASP A 78 14.99 -2.56 17.10
C ASP A 78 16.47 -2.26 16.78
N ASP A 79 17.31 -2.06 17.80
CA ASP A 79 18.74 -1.81 17.59
C ASP A 79 19.46 -3.02 16.97
N GLN A 80 19.12 -4.25 17.36
CA GLN A 80 19.67 -5.45 16.74
C GLN A 80 19.21 -5.60 15.29
N LEU A 81 17.94 -5.32 14.98
CA LEU A 81 17.45 -5.33 13.60
C LEU A 81 18.14 -4.29 12.73
N ILE A 82 18.46 -3.11 13.29
CA ILE A 82 19.28 -2.09 12.62
C ILE A 82 20.69 -2.62 12.36
N ASP A 83 21.32 -3.28 13.33
CA ASP A 83 22.64 -3.87 13.15
C ASP A 83 22.65 -4.92 12.03
N GLN A 84 21.58 -5.73 11.93
CA GLN A 84 21.41 -6.67 10.81
C GLN A 84 21.26 -5.94 9.47
N MET A 85 20.50 -4.83 9.41
CA MET A 85 20.36 -4.03 8.19
C MET A 85 21.68 -3.38 7.77
N LEU A 86 22.54 -2.96 8.70
CA LEU A 86 23.85 -2.38 8.40
C LEU A 86 24.85 -3.45 7.95
N ALA A 87 24.84 -4.62 8.59
CA ALA A 87 25.66 -5.77 8.20
C ALA A 87 25.24 -6.37 6.85
N HIS A 88 23.94 -6.35 6.56
CA HIS A 88 23.35 -6.87 5.33
C HIS A 88 22.42 -5.82 4.70
N PRO A 89 22.95 -4.80 3.99
CA PRO A 89 22.15 -3.72 3.42
C PRO A 89 20.94 -4.19 2.62
N ILE A 90 21.02 -5.35 1.95
CA ILE A 90 19.89 -5.96 1.23
C ILE A 90 18.61 -6.17 2.06
N LEU A 91 18.72 -6.21 3.39
CA LEU A 91 17.60 -6.26 4.33
C LEU A 91 16.85 -4.92 4.43
N ILE A 92 17.44 -3.80 4.04
CA ILE A 92 16.74 -2.51 3.98
C ILE A 92 15.79 -2.54 2.77
N ASN A 93 14.48 -2.39 3.03
CA ASN A 93 13.49 -2.32 1.97
C ASN A 93 13.57 -0.99 1.21
N ARG A 94 13.07 -0.98 -0.03
CA ARG A 94 13.39 0.06 -1.00
C ARG A 94 12.26 0.40 -1.97
N PRO A 95 12.23 1.62 -2.52
CA PRO A 95 13.13 2.74 -2.20
C PRO A 95 12.66 3.53 -0.97
N ILE A 96 13.62 4.08 -0.21
CA ILE A 96 13.34 5.14 0.77
C ILE A 96 13.62 6.47 0.09
N VAL A 97 12.67 7.40 0.15
CA VAL A 97 12.81 8.75 -0.37
C VAL A 97 12.73 9.76 0.77
N VAL A 98 13.66 10.70 0.78
CA VAL A 98 13.77 11.79 1.74
C VAL A 98 13.56 13.11 0.99
N SER A 99 12.66 13.97 1.48
CA SER A 99 12.52 15.34 1.02
C SER A 99 12.22 16.29 2.19
N ALA A 100 12.06 17.57 1.87
CA ALA A 100 11.60 18.58 2.83
C ALA A 100 10.18 18.30 3.34
N LEU A 101 9.34 17.59 2.57
CA LEU A 101 7.96 17.26 2.95
C LEU A 101 7.87 16.02 3.85
N GLY A 102 8.91 15.19 3.90
CA GLY A 102 8.92 14.01 4.76
C GLY A 102 9.88 12.92 4.31
N VAL A 103 9.70 11.72 4.88
CA VAL A 103 10.39 10.50 4.46
C VAL A 103 9.35 9.41 4.25
N ARG A 104 9.49 8.61 3.18
CA ARG A 104 8.63 7.46 2.89
C ARG A 104 9.43 6.30 2.32
N LEU A 105 9.08 5.09 2.74
CA LEU A 105 9.32 3.88 1.98
C LEU A 105 8.26 3.84 0.86
N CYS A 106 8.64 4.13 -0.39
CA CYS A 106 7.69 4.30 -1.49
C CYS A 106 7.25 2.96 -2.08
N ARG A 107 6.43 2.24 -1.31
CA ARG A 107 5.84 0.95 -1.67
C ARG A 107 4.33 1.03 -1.40
N PRO A 108 3.49 1.16 -2.44
CA PRO A 108 3.84 1.24 -3.87
C PRO A 108 4.58 2.55 -4.23
N SER A 109 5.15 2.61 -5.45
CA SER A 109 5.94 3.77 -5.92
C SER A 109 5.15 5.08 -5.89
N ASP A 110 3.84 5.00 -6.03
CA ASP A 110 2.85 6.09 -6.03
C ASP A 110 2.92 6.97 -4.78
N ILE A 111 3.34 6.39 -3.64
CA ILE A 111 3.52 7.10 -2.37
C ILE A 111 4.52 8.26 -2.48
N VAL A 112 5.43 8.22 -3.46
CA VAL A 112 6.40 9.31 -3.66
C VAL A 112 5.73 10.64 -3.95
N VAL A 113 4.50 10.66 -4.49
CA VAL A 113 3.78 11.91 -4.80
C VAL A 113 3.60 12.78 -3.56
N GLU A 114 3.47 12.19 -2.37
CA GLU A 114 3.39 12.93 -1.09
C GLU A 114 4.65 13.72 -0.76
N LEU A 115 5.79 13.34 -1.34
CA LEU A 115 7.10 13.93 -1.07
C LEU A 115 7.53 14.97 -2.08
N LEU A 116 6.70 15.25 -3.09
CA LEU A 116 7.04 16.14 -4.21
C LEU A 116 6.23 17.45 -4.10
N PRO A 117 6.87 18.62 -4.24
CA PRO A 117 6.23 19.92 -4.05
C PRO A 117 5.24 20.29 -5.17
N GLN A 118 5.34 19.66 -6.33
CA GLN A 118 4.50 19.95 -7.49
C GLN A 118 3.77 18.70 -7.94
N ARG A 119 2.47 18.84 -8.22
CA ARG A 119 1.72 17.82 -8.94
C ARG A 119 2.24 17.76 -10.37
N GLN A 120 2.59 16.57 -10.81
CA GLN A 120 3.08 16.33 -12.15
C GLN A 120 2.01 16.68 -13.18
N ALA A 121 2.42 17.18 -14.35
CA ALA A 121 1.51 17.42 -15.46
C ALA A 121 1.50 16.21 -16.41
N GLY A 122 0.31 15.81 -16.86
CA GLY A 122 0.13 14.74 -17.86
C GLY A 122 -0.08 13.34 -17.27
N GLU A 123 -0.34 12.39 -18.17
CA GLU A 123 -0.48 10.98 -17.83
C GLU A 123 0.90 10.36 -17.59
N ILE A 124 1.09 9.71 -16.44
CA ILE A 124 2.33 8.99 -16.15
C ILE A 124 2.05 7.51 -15.94
N ARG A 125 2.88 6.70 -16.60
CA ARG A 125 2.83 5.24 -16.55
C ARG A 125 4.08 4.70 -15.89
N LYS A 126 3.89 3.61 -15.15
CA LYS A 126 4.95 2.77 -14.62
C LYS A 126 5.50 1.88 -15.75
N GLU A 127 6.63 1.23 -15.48
CA GLU A 127 7.29 0.31 -16.41
C GLU A 127 6.36 -0.81 -16.94
N ASP A 128 5.39 -1.26 -16.13
CA ASP A 128 4.40 -2.28 -16.52
C ASP A 128 3.18 -1.71 -17.28
N GLY A 129 3.22 -0.42 -17.64
CA GLY A 129 2.15 0.28 -18.34
C GLY A 129 1.00 0.75 -17.45
N THR A 130 1.00 0.38 -16.16
CA THR A 130 -0.04 0.82 -15.21
C THR A 130 0.08 2.31 -14.90
N LEU A 131 -1.05 2.95 -14.65
CA LEU A 131 -1.10 4.37 -14.33
C LEU A 131 -0.59 4.65 -12.93
N LEU A 132 0.07 5.80 -12.77
CA LEU A 132 0.29 6.40 -11.48
C LEU A 132 -1.05 6.90 -10.92
N LEU A 133 -1.34 6.53 -9.67
CA LEU A 133 -2.55 6.92 -8.97
C LEU A 133 -2.23 7.81 -7.77
N ILE A 134 -3.17 8.70 -7.46
CA ILE A 134 -3.20 9.49 -6.24
C ILE A 134 -4.50 9.14 -5.53
N ASP A 135 -4.39 8.70 -4.29
CA ASP A 135 -5.54 8.51 -3.42
C ASP A 135 -5.78 9.76 -2.56
N ALA A 136 -7.05 10.03 -2.26
CA ALA A 136 -7.46 11.06 -1.34
C ALA A 136 -8.55 10.52 -0.41
N PRO A 137 -8.47 10.78 0.91
CA PRO A 137 -9.52 10.37 1.83
C PRO A 137 -10.83 11.07 1.51
N ILE A 138 -11.93 10.34 1.63
CA ILE A 138 -13.30 10.85 1.46
C ILE A 138 -14.19 10.40 2.61
N ALA A 139 -15.27 11.12 2.86
CA ALA A 139 -16.26 10.75 3.87
C ALA A 139 -17.07 9.53 3.39
N GLY A 140 -17.57 8.72 4.32
CA GLY A 140 -18.50 7.63 3.98
C GLY A 140 -19.82 8.11 3.36
N GLY A 141 -20.23 9.34 3.65
CA GLY A 141 -21.40 9.99 3.04
C GLY A 141 -21.12 10.67 1.68
N ASP A 142 -19.96 10.42 1.06
CA ASP A 142 -19.63 10.97 -0.26
C ASP A 142 -20.62 10.44 -1.32
N PRO A 143 -21.33 11.33 -2.07
CA PRO A 143 -22.35 10.91 -3.01
C PRO A 143 -21.78 10.16 -4.22
N ASP A 144 -20.56 10.49 -4.66
CA ASP A 144 -19.93 9.83 -5.81
C ASP A 144 -19.51 8.39 -5.46
N LEU A 145 -19.05 8.18 -4.22
CA LEU A 145 -18.82 6.84 -3.69
C LEU A 145 -20.11 6.01 -3.70
N ALA A 146 -21.20 6.56 -3.14
CA ALA A 146 -22.47 5.86 -3.07
C ALA A 146 -23.00 5.49 -4.47
N LEU A 147 -22.97 6.43 -5.42
CA LEU A 147 -23.36 6.20 -6.80
C LEU A 147 -22.50 5.13 -7.49
N ALA A 148 -21.18 5.17 -7.29
CA ALA A 148 -20.26 4.18 -7.87
C ALA A 148 -20.52 2.76 -7.33
N LEU A 149 -20.78 2.64 -6.02
CA LEU A 149 -21.09 1.36 -5.39
C LEU A 149 -22.46 0.82 -5.83
N GLN A 150 -23.49 1.66 -5.89
CA GLN A 150 -24.81 1.30 -6.39
C GLN A 150 -24.73 0.80 -7.85
N GLY A 151 -24.02 1.52 -8.72
CA GLY A 151 -23.79 1.11 -10.11
C GLY A 151 -22.99 -0.19 -10.25
N ALA A 152 -22.25 -0.59 -9.22
CA ALA A 152 -21.53 -1.86 -9.14
C ALA A 152 -22.32 -2.97 -8.42
N GLY A 153 -23.55 -2.70 -7.96
CA GLY A 153 -24.35 -3.65 -7.18
C GLY A 153 -23.78 -3.95 -5.79
N LEU A 154 -23.03 -3.00 -5.20
CA LEU A 154 -22.42 -3.14 -3.89
C LEU A 154 -23.24 -2.42 -2.81
N PRO A 155 -23.24 -2.92 -1.55
CA PRO A 155 -23.97 -2.28 -0.45
C PRO A 155 -23.49 -0.84 -0.17
N THR A 156 -24.43 0.02 0.23
CA THR A 156 -24.18 1.43 0.56
C THR A 156 -24.81 1.88 1.88
N ASP A 157 -25.59 1.01 2.53
CA ASP A 157 -26.37 1.30 3.74
C ASP A 157 -25.52 1.50 5.00
N ASP A 158 -24.28 0.99 4.99
CA ASP A 158 -23.38 1.01 6.14
C ASP A 158 -22.15 1.92 5.96
N LEU A 159 -22.13 2.77 4.92
CA LEU A 159 -20.95 3.59 4.62
C LEU A 159 -20.62 4.64 5.70
N THR A 160 -21.62 5.15 6.40
CA THR A 160 -21.44 6.20 7.43
C THR A 160 -21.17 5.65 8.83
N GLU A 161 -21.17 4.33 8.99
CA GLU A 161 -20.86 3.70 10.27
C GLU A 161 -19.38 3.91 10.67
N PRO A 162 -19.08 3.97 11.98
CA PRO A 162 -17.73 4.19 12.47
C PRO A 162 -16.77 3.05 12.08
N GLY A 163 -15.47 3.33 12.18
CA GLY A 163 -14.41 2.34 11.92
C GLY A 163 -14.07 2.11 10.45
N ARG A 164 -14.74 2.82 9.52
CA ARG A 164 -14.51 2.74 8.08
C ARG A 164 -13.64 3.90 7.58
N ARG A 165 -12.85 3.62 6.55
CA ARG A 165 -12.06 4.58 5.78
C ARG A 165 -12.36 4.39 4.31
N PHE A 166 -12.51 5.50 3.60
CA PHE A 166 -12.75 5.49 2.17
C PHE A 166 -11.81 6.45 1.47
N PHE A 167 -11.41 6.05 0.27
CA PHE A 167 -10.49 6.78 -0.57
C PHE A 167 -11.05 6.83 -1.98
N ALA A 168 -10.89 7.99 -2.59
CA ALA A 168 -11.17 8.18 -4.00
C ALA A 168 -9.83 8.30 -4.75
N TYR A 169 -9.73 7.63 -5.89
CA TYR A 169 -8.50 7.48 -6.65
C TYR A 169 -8.57 8.30 -7.92
N VAL A 170 -7.55 9.11 -8.18
CA VAL A 170 -7.40 9.86 -9.42
C VAL A 170 -6.11 9.48 -10.14
N THR A 171 -6.08 9.68 -11.45
CA THR A 171 -4.81 9.80 -12.17
C THR A 171 -4.11 11.11 -11.78
N VAL A 172 -2.84 11.22 -12.13
CA VAL A 172 -2.07 12.47 -12.02
C VAL A 172 -2.74 13.66 -12.73
N SER A 173 -3.42 13.41 -13.85
CA SER A 173 -4.18 14.42 -14.59
C SER A 173 -5.51 14.81 -13.93
N GLY A 174 -5.88 14.18 -12.81
CA GLY A 174 -7.11 14.47 -12.06
C GLY A 174 -8.34 13.68 -12.51
N GLU A 175 -8.19 12.74 -13.46
CA GLU A 175 -9.29 11.85 -13.86
C GLU A 175 -9.65 10.94 -12.68
N ARG A 176 -10.90 10.98 -12.21
CA ARG A 176 -11.41 10.03 -11.22
C ARG A 176 -11.53 8.64 -11.84
N VAL A 177 -10.86 7.66 -11.24
CA VAL A 177 -10.80 6.28 -11.77
C VAL A 177 -11.50 5.25 -10.90
N GLY A 178 -11.73 5.54 -9.62
CA GLY A 178 -12.34 4.57 -8.72
C GLY A 178 -12.37 4.99 -7.26
N PHE A 179 -12.91 4.08 -6.46
CA PHE A 179 -13.02 4.19 -5.01
C PHE A 179 -12.61 2.88 -4.33
N GLY A 180 -12.26 2.97 -3.06
CA GLY A 180 -11.84 1.83 -2.24
C GLY A 180 -11.93 2.18 -0.77
N GLY A 181 -12.20 1.19 0.07
CA GLY A 181 -12.26 1.40 1.50
C GLY A 181 -11.81 0.20 2.31
N PHE A 182 -11.59 0.43 3.59
CA PHE A 182 -11.39 -0.64 4.55
C PHE A 182 -12.08 -0.33 5.87
N GLU A 183 -12.31 -1.39 6.64
CA GLU A 183 -12.82 -1.32 8.00
C GLU A 183 -11.76 -1.90 8.95
N HIS A 184 -11.45 -1.18 10.03
CA HIS A 184 -10.43 -1.59 11.01
C HIS A 184 -11.00 -2.50 12.10
N MET A 185 -10.27 -3.57 12.40
CA MET A 185 -10.54 -4.54 13.47
C MET A 185 -9.25 -4.88 14.20
N GLY A 186 -8.63 -3.88 14.82
CA GLY A 186 -7.29 -3.99 15.38
C GLY A 186 -6.25 -4.15 14.27
N GLN A 187 -5.46 -5.23 14.32
CA GLN A 187 -4.46 -5.54 13.28
C GLN A 187 -5.09 -6.16 12.01
N ASN A 188 -6.35 -6.59 12.08
CA ASN A 188 -7.10 -7.06 10.91
C ASN A 188 -7.80 -5.87 10.24
N VAL A 189 -7.84 -5.88 8.92
CA VAL A 189 -8.64 -4.94 8.12
C VAL A 189 -9.51 -5.70 7.14
N LEU A 190 -10.76 -5.26 6.96
CA LEU A 190 -11.66 -5.78 5.95
C LEU A 190 -11.59 -4.84 4.76
N VAL A 191 -11.00 -5.29 3.66
CA VAL A 191 -11.01 -4.58 2.38
C VAL A 191 -12.42 -4.65 1.80
N ARG A 192 -12.98 -3.50 1.47
CA ARG A 192 -14.35 -3.34 1.00
C ARG A 192 -14.47 -2.20 0.00
N SER A 193 -15.62 -2.12 -0.66
CA SER A 193 -15.97 -0.97 -1.52
C SER A 193 -14.93 -0.65 -2.60
N LEU A 194 -14.19 -1.65 -3.09
CA LEU A 194 -13.18 -1.49 -4.15
C LEU A 194 -13.86 -1.53 -5.52
N VAL A 195 -13.98 -0.38 -6.17
CA VAL A 195 -14.69 -0.23 -7.46
C VAL A 195 -13.88 0.62 -8.43
N VAL A 196 -13.62 0.07 -9.62
CA VAL A 196 -13.07 0.81 -10.77
C VAL A 196 -14.23 1.32 -11.61
N LEU A 197 -14.27 2.62 -11.85
CA LEU A 197 -15.32 3.26 -12.64
C LEU A 197 -15.33 2.75 -14.08
N PRO A 198 -16.50 2.60 -14.74
CA PRO A 198 -16.62 1.97 -16.05
C PRO A 198 -15.62 2.48 -17.11
N GLN A 199 -15.45 3.80 -17.21
CA GLN A 199 -14.53 4.46 -18.15
C GLN A 199 -13.05 4.14 -17.91
N ALA A 200 -12.71 3.67 -16.71
CA ALA A 200 -11.34 3.40 -16.28
C ALA A 200 -11.00 1.89 -16.25
N ARG A 201 -11.96 1.01 -16.57
CA ARG A 201 -11.76 -0.45 -16.54
C ARG A 201 -10.76 -0.91 -17.61
N HIS A 202 -10.24 -2.13 -17.42
CA HIS A 202 -9.27 -2.78 -18.33
C HIS A 202 -7.93 -2.05 -18.53
N ARG A 203 -7.64 -1.03 -17.72
CA ARG A 203 -6.37 -0.27 -17.72
C ARG A 203 -5.37 -0.70 -16.63
N GLY A 204 -5.62 -1.84 -15.95
CA GLY A 204 -4.77 -2.33 -14.84
C GLY A 204 -4.91 -1.57 -13.51
N ILE A 205 -5.83 -0.61 -13.42
CA ILE A 205 -5.98 0.33 -12.29
C ILE A 205 -6.33 -0.36 -10.96
N GLY A 206 -7.14 -1.42 -10.99
CA GLY A 206 -7.60 -2.10 -9.77
C GLY A 206 -6.46 -2.61 -8.89
N GLY A 207 -5.37 -3.10 -9.49
CA GLY A 207 -4.19 -3.54 -8.74
C GLY A 207 -3.47 -2.39 -8.05
N GLY A 208 -3.35 -1.23 -8.70
CA GLY A 208 -2.77 -0.02 -8.13
C GLY A 208 -3.61 0.54 -6.97
N MET A 209 -4.94 0.59 -7.16
CA MET A 209 -5.87 1.00 -6.09
C MET A 209 -5.77 0.09 -4.87
N LEU A 210 -5.75 -1.23 -5.07
CA LEU A 210 -5.60 -2.19 -3.97
C LEU A 210 -4.25 -2.02 -3.25
N ALA A 211 -3.16 -1.80 -3.99
CA ALA A 211 -1.84 -1.60 -3.38
C ALA A 211 -1.79 -0.32 -2.52
N LEU A 212 -2.36 0.78 -2.99
CA LEU A 212 -2.50 2.02 -2.21
C LEU A 212 -3.41 1.84 -1.00
N LEU A 213 -4.56 1.18 -1.17
CA LEU A 213 -5.49 0.91 -0.09
C LEU A 213 -4.86 0.09 1.04
N LEU A 214 -4.14 -0.99 0.70
CA LEU A 214 -3.41 -1.80 1.67
C LEU A 214 -2.26 -1.02 2.32
N ARG A 215 -1.65 -0.08 1.59
CA ARG A 215 -0.65 0.82 2.16
C ARG A 215 -1.28 1.75 3.21
N ARG A 216 -2.44 2.36 2.95
CA ARG A 216 -3.15 3.18 3.94
C ARG A 216 -3.54 2.37 5.18
N ALA A 217 -4.07 1.16 4.98
CA ALA A 217 -4.34 0.24 6.08
C ALA A 217 -3.08 -0.08 6.89
N PHE A 218 -1.92 -0.27 6.23
CA PHE A 218 -0.65 -0.52 6.89
C PHE A 218 -0.18 0.64 7.76
N ASP A 219 -0.28 1.86 7.24
CA ASP A 219 0.06 3.10 7.94
C ASP A 219 -0.83 3.30 9.19
N GLU A 220 -2.09 2.84 9.14
CA GLU A 220 -3.02 2.80 10.30
C GLU A 220 -2.87 1.54 11.19
N GLY A 221 -1.79 0.76 11.04
CA GLY A 221 -1.48 -0.36 11.91
C GLY A 221 -2.06 -1.72 11.49
N GLY A 222 -2.75 -1.78 10.34
CA GLY A 222 -3.21 -3.01 9.73
C GLY A 222 -2.04 -3.92 9.33
N ARG A 223 -2.17 -5.21 9.62
CA ARG A 223 -1.16 -6.25 9.31
C ARG A 223 -1.76 -7.42 8.55
N GLU A 224 -3.08 -7.60 8.61
CA GLU A 224 -3.79 -8.67 7.91
C GLU A 224 -5.01 -8.12 7.18
N ALA A 225 -5.06 -8.29 5.87
CA ALA A 225 -6.20 -7.95 5.04
C ALA A 225 -7.11 -9.16 4.84
N TRP A 226 -8.39 -8.95 5.07
CA TRP A 226 -9.47 -9.88 4.79
C TRP A 226 -10.42 -9.26 3.79
N LEU A 227 -11.10 -10.07 2.99
CA LEU A 227 -12.19 -9.61 2.14
C LEU A 227 -13.17 -10.72 1.86
N LEU A 228 -14.41 -10.32 1.55
CA LEU A 228 -15.44 -11.19 1.03
C LEU A 228 -15.79 -10.76 -0.39
N THR A 229 -15.87 -11.71 -1.31
CA THR A 229 -16.25 -11.43 -2.70
C THR A 229 -17.03 -12.58 -3.31
N THR A 230 -18.00 -12.24 -4.17
CA THR A 230 -18.79 -13.21 -4.93
C THR A 230 -18.25 -13.40 -6.36
N THR A 231 -17.65 -12.36 -6.94
CA THR A 231 -17.28 -12.34 -8.37
C THR A 231 -15.81 -12.04 -8.65
N ALA A 232 -15.07 -11.50 -7.67
CA ALA A 232 -13.72 -10.98 -7.90
C ALA A 232 -12.61 -11.83 -7.27
N ALA A 233 -12.89 -13.06 -6.82
CA ALA A 233 -11.89 -13.94 -6.20
C ALA A 233 -10.63 -14.12 -7.07
N PRO A 234 -10.73 -14.39 -8.40
CA PRO A 234 -9.53 -14.53 -9.24
C PRO A 234 -8.65 -13.28 -9.30
N PHE A 235 -9.25 -12.08 -9.20
CA PHE A 235 -8.50 -10.83 -9.15
C PHE A 235 -7.68 -10.72 -7.85
N PHE A 236 -8.32 -10.99 -6.71
CA PHE A 236 -7.66 -10.90 -5.41
C PHE A 236 -6.63 -12.01 -5.20
N GLU A 237 -6.86 -13.21 -5.72
CA GLU A 237 -5.89 -14.30 -5.69
C GLU A 237 -4.61 -13.96 -6.46
N ARG A 238 -4.73 -13.37 -7.66
CA ARG A 238 -3.57 -12.82 -8.39
C ARG A 238 -2.88 -11.69 -7.62
N ALA A 239 -3.63 -10.93 -6.83
CA ALA A 239 -3.09 -9.95 -5.90
C ALA A 239 -2.53 -10.58 -4.61
N GLY A 240 -2.38 -11.90 -4.53
CA GLY A 240 -1.73 -12.60 -3.41
C GLY A 240 -2.64 -12.87 -2.22
N PHE A 241 -3.95 -12.67 -2.35
CA PHE A 241 -4.88 -13.19 -1.37
C PHE A 241 -5.03 -14.70 -1.53
N LYS A 242 -5.31 -15.40 -0.43
CA LYS A 242 -5.54 -16.84 -0.39
C LYS A 242 -6.95 -17.13 0.13
N PRO A 243 -7.68 -18.08 -0.47
CA PRO A 243 -8.96 -18.52 0.06
C PRO A 243 -8.80 -19.06 1.48
N MET A 244 -9.77 -18.78 2.35
CA MET A 244 -9.80 -19.23 3.73
C MET A 244 -11.17 -19.84 4.06
N GLU A 245 -11.16 -20.87 4.89
CA GLU A 245 -12.36 -21.40 5.51
C GLU A 245 -12.96 -20.36 6.46
N ARG A 246 -14.28 -20.17 6.45
CA ARG A 246 -14.93 -19.17 7.33
C ARG A 246 -14.69 -19.44 8.82
N THR A 247 -14.59 -20.69 9.21
CA THR A 247 -14.29 -21.11 10.59
C THR A 247 -12.88 -20.70 11.05
N SER A 248 -11.97 -20.42 10.12
CA SER A 248 -10.60 -19.95 10.40
C SER A 248 -10.48 -18.43 10.49
N ALA A 249 -11.56 -17.71 10.19
CA ALA A 249 -11.58 -16.26 10.20
C ALA A 249 -11.64 -15.72 11.64
N PRO A 250 -11.00 -14.57 11.93
CA PRO A 250 -11.17 -13.89 13.20
C PRO A 250 -12.65 -13.57 13.46
N ALA A 251 -13.09 -13.72 14.72
CA ALA A 251 -14.46 -13.38 15.12
C ALA A 251 -14.83 -11.94 14.74
N SER A 252 -13.86 -11.01 14.80
CA SER A 252 -14.04 -9.62 14.39
C SER A 252 -14.41 -9.49 12.91
N VAL A 253 -13.85 -10.32 12.03
CA VAL A 253 -14.17 -10.31 10.59
C VAL A 253 -15.55 -10.92 10.34
N LEU A 254 -15.88 -12.01 11.02
CA LEU A 254 -17.19 -12.68 10.91
C LEU A 254 -18.34 -11.83 11.46
N ALA A 255 -18.06 -10.96 12.43
CA ALA A 255 -19.05 -10.05 13.01
C ALA A 255 -19.36 -8.83 12.12
N THR A 256 -18.64 -8.63 11.02
CA THR A 256 -18.88 -7.49 10.12
C THR A 256 -20.21 -7.63 9.39
N ARG A 257 -20.88 -6.50 9.10
CA ARG A 257 -22.11 -6.49 8.30
C ARG A 257 -21.94 -7.17 6.94
N GLN A 258 -20.80 -6.96 6.30
CA GLN A 258 -20.50 -7.58 5.02
C GLN A 258 -20.43 -9.11 5.13
N ALA A 259 -19.86 -9.65 6.21
CA ALA A 259 -19.83 -11.09 6.45
C ALA A 259 -21.21 -11.67 6.77
N ALA A 260 -22.06 -10.92 7.48
CA ALA A 260 -23.42 -11.32 7.84
C ALA A 260 -24.40 -11.29 6.65
N ASN A 261 -24.28 -10.29 5.77
CA ASN A 261 -25.22 -10.07 4.66
C ASN A 261 -24.88 -10.92 3.42
N LEU A 262 -23.62 -11.34 3.26
CA LEU A 262 -23.22 -12.18 2.14
C LEU A 262 -23.41 -13.66 2.45
N CYS A 263 -24.17 -14.36 1.59
CA CYS A 263 -24.41 -15.79 1.73
C CYS A 263 -23.09 -16.58 1.85
N PRO A 264 -22.93 -17.40 2.90
CA PRO A 264 -21.71 -18.16 3.14
C PRO A 264 -21.29 -19.08 2.00
N ALA A 265 -22.27 -19.62 1.27
CA ALA A 265 -22.03 -20.55 0.16
C ALA A 265 -21.59 -19.87 -1.15
N SER A 266 -21.83 -18.55 -1.32
CA SER A 266 -21.55 -17.85 -2.58
C SER A 266 -20.47 -16.78 -2.47
N ALA A 267 -20.11 -16.35 -1.26
CA ALA A 267 -19.04 -15.37 -1.05
C ALA A 267 -17.78 -16.03 -0.49
N ALA A 268 -16.73 -16.05 -1.32
CA ALA A 268 -15.40 -16.48 -0.96
C ALA A 268 -14.80 -15.52 0.07
N LEU A 269 -14.26 -16.08 1.15
CA LEU A 269 -13.46 -15.36 2.13
C LEU A 269 -11.99 -15.51 1.78
N LEU A 270 -11.27 -14.39 1.70
CA LEU A 270 -9.89 -14.35 1.27
C LEU A 270 -9.04 -13.56 2.27
N ARG A 271 -7.78 -13.98 2.46
CA ARG A 271 -6.81 -13.38 3.40
C ARG A 271 -5.48 -13.06 2.72
N ARG A 272 -4.84 -11.97 3.13
CA ARG A 272 -3.46 -11.62 2.76
C ARG A 272 -2.77 -10.87 3.89
N SER A 273 -1.53 -11.26 4.23
CA SER A 273 -0.69 -10.45 5.11
C SER A 273 -0.26 -9.15 4.43
N ILE A 274 -0.33 -8.03 5.16
CA ILE A 274 0.05 -6.70 4.69
C ILE A 274 1.52 -6.48 5.06
N HIS A 275 2.36 -6.48 4.03
CA HIS A 275 3.78 -6.15 4.11
C HIS A 275 4.13 -5.22 2.95
N LEU A 276 5.11 -4.35 3.14
CA LEU A 276 5.58 -3.41 2.12
C LEU A 276 6.60 -4.06 1.18
#